data_AF-A0A2N6CV80-F1
#
_entry.id   AF-A0A2N6CV80-F1
#
_cell.length_a   1.000
_cell.length_b   1.000
_cell.length_c   1.000
_cell.angle_alpha   90.00
_cell.angle_beta   90.00
_cell.angle_gamma   90.00
#
_symmetry.space_group_name_H-M   'P 1'
#
loop_
_entity.id
_entity.type
_entity.pdbx_description
1 polymer ?
#
loop_
_entity_poly.entity_id
_entity_poly.type
_entity_poly.pdbx_seq_one_letter_code
_entity_poly.pdbx_strand_id
1 'polypeptide(L)'
;MKPSILRTLFITYMGFGLIMGLLFPLYAQFFVEWKPGMQLWFNIGCIIAGLTIGIANYWVCKQVLLSRLQRISEVAQAISNNDISHQCTLVSHDLIGEIINSFNQMGANLRDMIGRIGSSTHALDENTQQLAGIAEQGREKAAQQQVESRQAVQAIDEISDSIHQVSEMAV
;
A
#
# COMPACT_ATOMS: atom_id res chain seq x y z
N MET A 1 25.72 -12.20 -10.22
CA MET A 1 25.83 -11.19 -9.13
C MET A 1 24.76 -10.14 -9.34
N LYS A 2 23.93 -9.82 -8.34
CA LYS A 2 22.85 -8.82 -8.51
C LYS A 2 23.46 -7.43 -8.74
N PRO A 3 22.98 -6.64 -9.72
CA PRO A 3 23.46 -5.28 -9.90
C PRO A 3 23.13 -4.45 -8.65
N SER A 4 24.14 -3.74 -8.11
CA SER A 4 23.97 -2.81 -6.98
C SER A 4 24.22 -1.41 -7.49
N ILE A 5 23.20 -0.55 -7.41
CA ILE A 5 23.28 0.85 -7.85
C ILE A 5 24.43 1.57 -7.12
N LEU A 6 24.64 1.28 -5.82
CA LEU A 6 25.76 1.86 -5.06
C LEU A 6 27.12 1.42 -5.59
N ARG A 7 27.25 0.15 -6.00
CA ARG A 7 28.50 -0.34 -6.57
C ARG A 7 28.80 0.35 -7.89
N THR A 8 27.78 0.52 -8.73
CA THR A 8 27.91 1.26 -9.99
C THR A 8 28.30 2.72 -9.72
N LEU A 9 27.59 3.43 -8.84
CA LEU A 9 27.91 4.82 -8.46
C LEU A 9 29.34 4.96 -7.92
N PHE A 10 29.76 4.05 -7.04
CA PHE A 10 31.12 4.05 -6.49
C PHE A 10 32.17 3.91 -7.60
N ILE A 11 32.00 2.93 -8.50
CA ILE A 11 32.92 2.71 -9.62
C ILE A 11 32.92 3.92 -10.55
N THR A 12 31.77 4.52 -10.84
CA THR A 12 31.68 5.70 -11.70
C THR A 12 32.38 6.92 -11.09
N TYR A 13 32.14 7.24 -9.81
CA TYR A 13 32.81 8.37 -9.16
C TYR A 13 34.31 8.15 -9.01
N MET A 14 34.74 6.90 -8.73
CA MET A 14 36.16 6.56 -8.69
C MET A 14 36.84 6.61 -10.04
N GLY A 15 36.20 6.08 -11.08
CA GLY A 15 36.67 6.17 -12.45
C GLY A 15 36.81 7.62 -12.89
N PHE A 16 35.81 8.45 -12.62
CA PHE A 16 35.85 9.88 -12.95
C PHE A 16 36.99 10.62 -12.22
N GLY A 17 37.13 10.40 -10.91
CA GLY A 17 38.21 11.00 -10.11
C GLY A 17 39.61 10.60 -10.59
N LEU A 18 39.80 9.32 -10.94
CA LEU A 18 41.06 8.82 -11.47
C LEU A 18 41.36 9.35 -12.88
N ILE A 19 40.36 9.37 -13.77
CA ILE A 19 40.49 9.94 -15.12
C ILE A 19 40.86 11.42 -15.03
N MET A 20 40.18 12.21 -14.21
CA MET A 20 40.50 13.62 -14.02
C MET A 20 41.88 13.83 -13.39
N GLY A 21 42.28 12.99 -12.42
CA GLY A 21 43.60 13.02 -11.81
C GLY A 21 44.74 12.72 -12.78
N LEU A 22 44.48 11.93 -13.84
CA LEU A 22 45.44 11.64 -14.92
C LEU A 22 45.40 12.67 -16.06
N LEU A 23 44.23 13.22 -16.40
CA LEU A 23 44.09 14.22 -17.46
C LEU A 23 44.62 15.59 -17.05
N PHE A 24 44.43 15.99 -15.79
CA PHE A 24 44.83 17.32 -15.32
C PHE A 24 46.34 17.59 -15.46
N PRO A 25 47.26 16.67 -15.12
CA PRO A 25 48.68 16.88 -15.37
C PRO A 25 49.07 16.96 -16.84
N LEU A 26 48.38 16.24 -17.74
CA LEU A 26 48.60 16.36 -19.19
C LEU A 26 48.18 17.74 -19.70
N TYR A 27 47.06 18.25 -19.20
CA TYR A 27 46.61 19.60 -19.52
C TYR A 27 47.56 20.68 -18.96
N ALA A 28 48.01 20.52 -17.72
CA ALA A 28 48.92 21.47 -17.06
C ALA A 28 50.27 21.61 -17.77
N GLN A 29 50.74 20.57 -18.50
CA GLN A 29 51.98 20.63 -19.27
C GLN A 29 51.96 21.68 -20.40
N PHE A 30 50.78 22.07 -20.90
CA PHE A 30 50.69 23.13 -21.92
C PHE A 30 50.88 24.54 -21.35
N PHE A 31 50.75 24.72 -20.02
CA PHE A 31 50.75 26.04 -19.38
C PHE A 31 51.88 26.23 -18.36
N VAL A 32 52.47 25.15 -17.87
CA VAL A 32 53.44 25.19 -16.77
C VAL A 32 54.78 24.64 -17.23
N GLU A 33 55.83 25.44 -17.09
CA GLU A 33 57.22 25.00 -17.23
C GLU A 33 57.71 24.40 -15.90
N TRP A 34 58.18 23.15 -15.94
CA TRP A 34 58.49 22.39 -14.73
C TRP A 34 59.96 22.46 -14.37
N LYS A 35 60.25 22.62 -13.06
CA LYS A 35 61.61 22.41 -12.54
C LYS A 35 61.98 20.92 -12.60
N PRO A 36 63.27 20.57 -12.80
CA PRO A 36 63.72 19.18 -12.91
C PRO A 36 63.26 18.34 -11.71
N GLY A 37 62.59 17.21 -11.97
CA GLY A 37 62.14 16.25 -10.95
C GLY A 37 60.80 16.57 -10.25
N MET A 38 60.22 17.76 -10.44
CA MET A 38 59.00 18.18 -9.71
C MET A 38 57.69 17.69 -10.37
N GLN A 39 57.72 17.38 -11.67
CA GLN A 39 56.57 16.89 -12.44
C GLN A 39 56.02 15.55 -11.90
N LEU A 40 56.89 14.64 -11.44
CA LEU A 40 56.46 13.34 -10.89
C LEU A 40 55.65 13.51 -9.61
N TRP A 41 56.12 14.38 -8.69
CA TRP A 41 55.41 14.68 -7.44
C TRP A 41 54.05 15.34 -7.69
N PHE A 42 53.99 16.24 -8.67
CA PHE A 42 52.74 16.86 -9.07
C PHE A 42 51.74 15.83 -9.60
N ASN A 43 52.15 14.94 -10.52
CA ASN A 43 51.28 13.90 -11.06
C ASN A 43 50.71 12.99 -9.96
N ILE A 44 51.55 12.57 -9.02
CA ILE A 44 51.12 11.75 -7.86
C ILE A 44 50.09 12.53 -7.03
N GLY A 45 50.36 13.80 -6.74
CA GLY A 45 49.44 14.67 -6.01
C GLY A 45 48.08 14.80 -6.70
N CYS A 46 48.04 14.92 -8.03
CA CYS A 46 46.81 15.00 -8.80
C CYS A 46 45.99 13.71 -8.77
N ILE A 47 46.63 12.54 -8.85
CA ILE A 47 45.94 11.25 -8.72
C ILE A 47 45.33 11.10 -7.33
N ILE A 48 46.10 11.41 -6.27
CA ILE A 48 45.62 11.35 -4.89
C ILE A 48 44.43 12.28 -4.72
N ALA A 49 44.55 13.54 -5.15
CA ALA A 49 43.47 14.52 -5.06
C ALA A 49 42.21 14.06 -5.82
N GLY A 50 42.36 13.52 -7.04
CA GLY A 50 41.25 12.99 -7.84
C GLY A 50 40.53 11.84 -7.16
N LEU A 51 41.28 10.90 -6.57
CA LEU A 51 40.71 9.81 -5.76
C LEU A 51 40.01 10.33 -4.50
N THR A 52 40.60 11.30 -3.78
CA THR A 52 39.95 11.88 -2.60
C THR A 52 38.61 12.51 -2.94
N ILE A 53 38.55 13.29 -4.04
CA ILE A 53 37.30 13.92 -4.50
C ILE A 53 36.26 12.87 -4.90
N GLY A 54 36.66 11.80 -5.60
CA GLY A 54 35.75 10.72 -5.96
C GLY A 54 35.16 10.00 -4.75
N ILE A 55 35.97 9.72 -3.72
CA ILE A 55 35.50 9.11 -2.45
C ILE A 55 34.52 10.06 -1.74
N ALA A 56 34.88 11.34 -1.63
CA ALA A 56 34.06 12.34 -0.96
C ALA A 56 32.69 12.50 -1.64
N ASN A 57 32.64 12.61 -2.97
CA ASN A 57 31.40 12.70 -3.74
C ASN A 57 30.51 11.46 -3.56
N TYR A 58 31.10 10.26 -3.62
CA TYR A 58 30.35 9.04 -3.34
C TYR A 58 29.75 9.04 -1.95
N TRP A 59 30.52 9.46 -0.94
CA TRP A 59 30.06 9.48 0.45
C TRP A 59 28.90 10.47 0.66
N VAL A 60 29.01 11.69 0.12
CA VAL A 60 27.95 12.70 0.16
C VAL A 60 26.70 12.21 -0.55
N CYS A 61 26.84 11.69 -1.78
CA CYS A 61 25.72 11.16 -2.55
C CYS A 61 25.03 10.00 -1.80
N LYS A 62 25.82 9.08 -1.24
CA LYS A 62 25.30 7.98 -0.44
C LYS A 62 24.50 8.50 0.75
N GLN A 63 25.05 9.44 1.52
CA GLN A 63 24.39 9.94 2.73
C GLN A 63 23.11 10.71 2.41
N VAL A 64 23.12 11.57 1.39
CA VAL A 64 21.96 12.38 1.01
C VAL A 64 20.88 11.50 0.39
N LEU A 65 21.21 10.62 -0.56
CA LEU A 65 20.20 9.88 -1.31
C LEU A 65 19.66 8.68 -0.52
N LEU A 66 20.53 7.87 0.11
CA LEU A 66 20.06 6.67 0.81
C LEU A 66 19.26 7.01 2.07
N SER A 67 19.63 8.06 2.81
CA SER A 67 18.87 8.43 4.02
C SER A 67 17.42 8.79 3.70
N ARG A 68 17.17 9.39 2.53
CA ARG A 68 15.83 9.73 2.04
C ARG A 68 15.09 8.48 1.58
N LEU A 69 15.75 7.60 0.82
CA LEU A 69 15.18 6.34 0.36
C LEU A 69 14.85 5.38 1.52
N GLN A 70 15.65 5.37 2.58
CA GLN A 70 15.37 4.57 3.78
C GLN A 70 14.06 4.97 4.43
N ARG A 71 13.79 6.28 4.58
CA ARG A 71 12.50 6.76 5.13
C ARG A 71 11.31 6.36 4.26
N ILE A 72 11.46 6.40 2.94
CA ILE A 72 10.40 5.95 2.01
C ILE A 72 10.18 4.44 2.17
N SER A 73 11.27 3.67 2.30
CA SER A 73 11.21 2.23 2.52
C SER A 73 10.55 1.87 3.86
N GLU A 74 10.74 2.65 4.92
CA GLU A 74 10.08 2.45 6.21
C GLU A 74 8.56 2.59 6.10
N VAL A 75 8.08 3.62 5.40
CA VAL A 75 6.64 3.82 5.16
C VAL A 75 6.07 2.71 4.27
N ALA A 76 6.79 2.31 3.22
CA ALA A 76 6.40 1.19 2.37
C ALA A 76 6.30 -0.12 3.17
N GLN A 77 7.25 -0.36 4.09
CA GLN A 77 7.23 -1.54 4.96
C GLN A 77 6.05 -1.51 5.93
N ALA A 78 5.72 -0.34 6.51
CA ALA A 78 4.54 -0.19 7.35
C ALA A 78 3.25 -0.55 6.59
N ILE A 79 3.07 -0.01 5.37
CA ILE A 79 1.94 -0.34 4.51
C ILE A 79 1.88 -1.85 4.21
N SER A 80 3.03 -2.48 3.90
CA SER A 80 3.09 -3.92 3.63
C SER A 80 2.74 -4.79 4.84
N ASN A 81 2.92 -4.25 6.05
CA ASN A 81 2.53 -4.88 7.31
C ASN A 81 1.07 -4.54 7.72
N ASN A 82 0.27 -4.02 6.79
CA ASN A 82 -1.11 -3.55 7.00
C ASN A 82 -1.25 -2.34 7.92
N ASP A 83 -0.15 -1.63 8.21
CA ASP A 83 -0.19 -0.36 8.92
C ASP A 83 -0.23 0.80 7.92
N ILE A 84 -1.45 1.24 7.64
CA ILE A 84 -1.75 2.37 6.76
C ILE A 84 -1.93 3.68 7.55
N SER A 85 -1.55 3.74 8.83
CA SER A 85 -1.61 4.96 9.63
C SER A 85 -0.44 5.91 9.32
N HIS A 86 0.67 5.35 8.84
CA HIS A 86 1.88 6.09 8.52
C HIS A 86 1.78 6.88 7.21
N GLN A 87 2.40 8.06 7.22
CA GLN A 87 2.55 8.92 6.05
C GLN A 87 4.00 9.42 5.96
N CYS A 88 4.54 9.53 4.75
CA CYS A 88 5.85 10.11 4.55
C CYS A 88 5.72 11.64 4.48
N THR A 89 6.27 12.33 5.47
CA THR A 89 6.26 13.81 5.57
C THR A 89 7.44 14.48 4.87
N LEU A 90 8.26 13.70 4.17
CA LEU A 90 9.42 14.23 3.47
C LEU A 90 8.99 15.08 2.28
N VAL A 91 9.47 16.31 2.19
CA VAL A 91 9.21 17.21 1.07
C VAL A 91 10.40 17.19 0.12
N SER A 92 10.13 16.93 -1.16
CA SER A 92 11.08 17.07 -2.25
C SER A 92 10.36 17.58 -3.50
N HIS A 93 11.05 18.37 -4.32
CA HIS A 93 10.51 18.95 -5.56
C HIS A 93 11.10 18.27 -6.81
N ASP A 94 11.41 16.99 -6.67
CA ASP A 94 11.98 16.13 -7.71
C ASP A 94 11.23 14.79 -7.75
N LEU A 95 11.76 13.83 -8.51
CA LEU A 95 11.20 12.48 -8.62
C LEU A 95 11.01 11.78 -7.27
N ILE A 96 11.81 12.10 -6.24
CA ILE A 96 11.62 11.53 -4.90
C ILE A 96 10.30 12.03 -4.29
N GLY A 97 9.95 13.29 -4.52
CA GLY A 97 8.68 13.88 -4.10
C GLY A 97 7.48 13.24 -4.81
N GLU A 98 7.59 12.98 -6.10
CA GLU A 98 6.55 12.28 -6.87
C GLU A 98 6.31 10.85 -6.35
N ILE A 99 7.39 10.13 -6.04
CA ILE A 99 7.32 8.80 -5.43
C ILE A 99 6.61 8.89 -4.08
N ILE A 100 7.00 9.84 -3.21
CA ILE A 100 6.38 10.04 -1.90
C ILE A 100 4.88 10.32 -2.02
N ASN A 101 4.48 11.22 -2.92
CA ASN A 101 3.07 11.53 -3.16
C ASN A 101 2.30 10.29 -3.61
N SER A 102 2.88 9.49 -4.50
CA SER A 102 2.27 8.24 -4.97
C SER A 102 2.10 7.20 -3.85
N PHE A 103 3.08 7.06 -2.96
CA PHE A 103 2.98 6.17 -1.79
C PHE A 103 1.93 6.65 -0.79
N ASN A 104 1.87 7.94 -0.50
CA ASN A 104 0.86 8.51 0.39
C ASN A 104 -0.56 8.34 -0.21
N GLN A 105 -0.72 8.55 -1.52
CA GLN A 105 -1.99 8.31 -2.21
C GLN A 105 -2.39 6.84 -2.15
N MET A 106 -1.44 5.92 -2.35
CA MET A 106 -1.69 4.48 -2.20
C MET A 106 -2.19 4.14 -0.79
N GLY A 107 -1.53 4.66 0.25
CA GLY A 107 -1.98 4.48 1.64
C GLY A 107 -3.39 5.03 1.89
N ALA A 108 -3.71 6.21 1.34
CA ALA A 108 -5.04 6.79 1.43
C ALA A 108 -6.11 5.94 0.73
N ASN A 109 -5.82 5.43 -0.47
CA ASN A 109 -6.73 4.56 -1.22
C ASN A 109 -7.00 3.24 -0.48
N LEU A 110 -5.98 2.64 0.15
CA LEU A 110 -6.14 1.45 0.98
C LEU A 110 -7.03 1.75 2.19
N ARG A 111 -6.88 2.91 2.83
CA ARG A 111 -7.72 3.33 3.96
C ARG A 111 -9.18 3.49 3.57
N ASP A 112 -9.43 4.16 2.45
CA ASP A 112 -10.78 4.33 1.90
C ASP A 112 -11.44 2.98 1.60
N MET A 113 -10.70 2.08 0.93
CA MET A 113 -11.18 0.74 0.61
C MET A 113 -11.58 -0.04 1.87
N ILE A 114 -10.76 -0.02 2.92
CA ILE A 114 -11.08 -0.68 4.20
C ILE A 114 -12.30 -0.03 4.86
N GLY A 115 -12.42 1.30 4.83
CA GLY A 115 -13.59 2.02 5.36
C GLY A 115 -14.89 1.63 4.65
N ARG A 116 -14.84 1.49 3.32
CA ARG A 116 -15.98 1.03 2.50
C ARG A 116 -16.36 -0.42 2.78
N ILE A 117 -15.37 -1.29 3.01
CA ILE A 117 -15.62 -2.67 3.43
C ILE A 117 -16.31 -2.68 4.80
N GLY A 118 -15.79 -1.94 5.78
CA GLY A 118 -16.40 -1.85 7.11
C GLY A 118 -17.84 -1.34 7.08
N SER A 119 -18.11 -0.33 6.26
CA SER A 119 -19.47 0.19 6.06
C SER A 119 -20.40 -0.84 5.43
N SER A 120 -19.92 -1.59 4.42
CA SER A 120 -20.68 -2.66 3.78
C SER A 120 -20.98 -3.82 4.74
N THR A 121 -20.01 -4.18 5.60
CA THR A 121 -20.20 -5.20 6.64
C THR A 121 -21.24 -4.76 7.67
N HIS A 122 -21.24 -3.49 8.06
CA HIS A 122 -22.24 -2.97 8.99
C HIS A 122 -23.65 -3.01 8.40
N ALA A 123 -23.82 -2.56 7.14
CA ALA A 123 -25.10 -2.65 6.43
C ALA A 123 -25.57 -4.10 6.27
N LEU A 124 -24.65 -5.05 6.07
CA LEU A 124 -24.98 -6.47 6.00
C LEU A 124 -25.47 -7.01 7.34
N ASP A 125 -24.87 -6.60 8.46
CA ASP A 125 -25.33 -6.98 9.80
C ASP A 125 -26.74 -6.45 10.08
N GLU A 126 -26.99 -5.17 9.79
CA GLU A 126 -28.32 -4.56 9.93
C GLU A 126 -29.39 -5.30 9.11
N ASN A 127 -29.09 -5.61 7.84
CA ASN A 127 -30.00 -6.38 6.98
C ASN A 127 -30.24 -7.80 7.51
N THR A 128 -29.22 -8.43 8.10
CA THR A 128 -29.36 -9.77 8.70
C THR A 128 -30.26 -9.73 9.94
N GLN A 129 -30.14 -8.70 10.78
CA GLN A 129 -31.03 -8.49 11.93
C GLN A 129 -32.48 -8.23 11.48
N GLN A 130 -32.68 -7.44 10.44
CA GLN A 130 -34.01 -7.22 9.85
C GLN A 130 -34.62 -8.52 9.31
N LEU A 131 -33.84 -9.32 8.57
CA LEU A 131 -34.27 -10.63 8.07
C LEU A 131 -34.65 -11.58 9.20
N ALA A 132 -33.88 -11.60 10.30
CA ALA A 132 -34.22 -12.39 11.49
C ALA A 132 -35.57 -11.96 12.09
N GLY A 133 -35.84 -10.65 12.16
CA GLY A 133 -37.12 -10.12 12.60
C GLY A 133 -38.29 -10.52 11.68
N ILE A 134 -38.10 -10.44 10.36
CA ILE A 134 -39.11 -10.88 9.38
C ILE A 134 -39.37 -12.38 9.49
N ALA A 135 -38.34 -13.19 9.66
CA ALA A 135 -38.47 -14.64 9.83
C ALA A 135 -39.27 -14.99 11.09
N GLU A 136 -39.03 -14.29 12.20
CA GLU A 136 -39.78 -14.48 13.44
C GLU A 136 -41.25 -14.10 13.28
N GLN A 137 -41.54 -12.94 12.69
CA GLN A 137 -42.92 -12.53 12.36
C GLN A 137 -43.61 -13.53 11.41
N GLY A 138 -42.86 -14.07 10.44
CA GLY A 138 -43.35 -15.10 9.53
C GLY A 138 -43.73 -16.39 10.26
N ARG A 139 -42.91 -16.79 11.25
CA ARG A 139 -43.19 -17.93 12.12
C ARG A 139 -44.44 -17.74 12.96
N GLU A 140 -44.62 -16.56 13.56
CA GLU A 140 -45.83 -16.21 14.31
C GLU A 140 -47.08 -16.24 13.43
N LYS A 141 -47.03 -15.63 12.25
CA LYS A 141 -48.15 -15.65 11.29
C LYS A 141 -48.49 -17.07 10.82
N ALA A 142 -47.49 -17.90 10.53
CA ALA A 142 -47.71 -19.29 10.15
C ALA A 142 -48.39 -20.09 11.27
N ALA A 143 -47.99 -19.87 12.53
CA ALA A 143 -48.63 -20.48 13.68
C ALA A 143 -50.09 -20.02 13.83
N GLN A 144 -50.36 -18.72 13.65
CA GLN A 144 -51.72 -18.18 13.70
C GLN A 144 -52.62 -18.76 12.59
N GLN A 145 -52.10 -18.83 11.36
CA GLN A 145 -52.82 -19.40 10.23
C GLN A 145 -53.09 -20.91 10.40
N GLN A 146 -52.20 -21.63 11.09
CA GLN A 146 -52.46 -23.03 11.46
C GLN A 146 -53.66 -23.15 12.41
N VAL A 147 -53.81 -22.23 13.36
CA VAL A 147 -54.96 -22.19 14.28
C VAL A 147 -56.24 -21.86 13.52
N GLU A 148 -56.24 -20.83 12.68
CA GLU A 148 -57.38 -20.46 11.84
C GLU A 148 -57.80 -21.60 10.91
N SER A 149 -56.84 -22.30 10.30
CA SER A 149 -57.13 -23.47 9.45
C SER A 149 -57.79 -24.61 10.23
N ARG A 150 -57.39 -24.85 11.48
CA ARG A 150 -58.05 -25.86 12.33
C ARG A 150 -59.49 -25.47 12.65
N GLN A 151 -59.73 -24.19 12.94
CA GLN A 151 -61.08 -23.68 13.17
C GLN A 151 -61.96 -23.81 11.92
N ALA A 152 -61.40 -23.55 10.74
CA ALA A 152 -62.12 -23.72 9.48
C ALA A 152 -62.50 -25.18 9.22
N VAL A 153 -61.59 -26.13 9.48
CA VAL A 153 -61.89 -27.57 9.39
C VAL A 153 -63.00 -27.95 10.37
N GLN A 154 -62.92 -27.49 11.62
CA GLN A 154 -63.96 -27.75 12.62
C GLN A 154 -65.32 -27.20 12.19
N ALA A 155 -65.38 -26.00 11.63
CA ALA A 155 -66.62 -25.44 11.10
C ALA A 155 -67.16 -26.24 9.91
N ILE A 156 -66.29 -26.77 9.05
CA ILE A 156 -66.69 -27.68 7.95
C ILE A 156 -67.29 -28.96 8.51
N ASP A 157 -66.69 -29.56 9.54
CA ASP A 157 -67.22 -30.75 10.21
C ASP A 157 -68.61 -30.46 10.80
N GLU A 158 -68.79 -29.35 11.51
CA GLU A 158 -70.09 -28.91 12.06
C GLU A 158 -71.16 -28.69 10.97
N ILE A 159 -70.78 -28.09 9.83
CA ILE A 159 -71.67 -27.91 8.67
C ILE A 159 -72.05 -29.28 8.09
N SER A 160 -71.09 -30.20 7.96
CA SER A 160 -71.33 -31.54 7.40
C SER A 160 -72.28 -32.34 8.28
N ASP A 161 -72.09 -32.29 9.59
CA ASP A 161 -72.99 -32.91 10.58
C ASP A 161 -74.40 -32.30 10.48
N SER A 162 -74.51 -30.98 10.37
CA SER A 162 -75.79 -30.28 10.19
C SER A 162 -76.51 -30.71 8.91
N ILE A 163 -75.78 -30.87 7.79
CA ILE A 163 -76.35 -31.36 6.52
C ILE A 163 -76.85 -32.80 6.67
N HIS A 164 -76.08 -33.67 7.32
CA HIS A 164 -76.50 -35.04 7.60
C HIS A 164 -77.77 -35.07 8.45
N GLN A 165 -77.84 -34.25 9.50
CA GLN A 165 -78.99 -34.16 10.38
C GLN A 165 -80.25 -33.68 9.64
N VAL A 166 -80.13 -32.70 8.74
CA VAL A 166 -81.23 -32.25 7.88
C VAL A 166 -81.67 -33.36 6.91
N SER A 167 -80.72 -34.15 6.39
CA SER A 167 -81.05 -35.27 5.49
C SER A 167 -81.80 -36.41 6.20
N GLU A 168 -81.50 -36.69 7.47
CA GLU A 168 -82.26 -37.66 8.28
C GLU A 168 -83.67 -37.15 8.63
N MET A 169 -83.86 -35.85 8.83
CA MET A 169 -85.18 -35.26 9.08
C MET A 169 -86.08 -35.17 7.83
N ALA A 170 -85.51 -35.29 6.64
CA ALA A 170 -86.21 -35.16 5.36
C ALA A 170 -86.79 -36.49 4.81
N VAL A 171 -86.63 -37.59 5.55
CA VAL A 171 -87.19 -38.93 5.27
C VAL A 171 -88.33 -39.22 6.25
#